data_AF-G8NVJ8-F1
#
_entry.id   AF-G8NVJ8-F1
#
_cell.length_a   1.000
_cell.length_b   1.000
_cell.length_c   1.000
_cell.angle_alpha   90.00
_cell.angle_beta   90.00
_cell.angle_gamma   90.00
#
_symmetry.space_group_name_H-M   'P 1'
#
loop_
_entity.id
_entity.type
_entity.pdbx_description
1 polymer ?
#
loop_
_entity_poly.entity_id
_entity_poly.type
_entity_poly.pdbx_seq_one_letter_code
_entity_poly.pdbx_strand_id
1 'polypeptide(L)'
;MQLHPGWREVKIPNAPTTYVRGATSDSGALQISLAQFRAGKLPNASEQLLVAICEKMASNVQGVKEKSSRSGICDFGMFGTVVVRGNSPSYFQVWVLSNVREFILVTHTCAKEPDPVEIVEANEIALKIGCTWA
;
A
#
# COMPACT_ATOMS: atom_id res chain seq x y z
N MET A 1 -3.74 -0.45 14.50
CA MET A 1 -4.27 -0.52 13.11
C MET A 1 -5.60 -1.24 13.15
N GLN A 2 -6.65 -0.63 12.59
CA GLN A 2 -7.99 -1.21 12.55
C GLN A 2 -8.25 -1.83 11.18
N LEU A 3 -8.62 -3.12 11.15
CA LEU A 3 -9.02 -3.82 9.93
C LEU A 3 -10.54 -3.76 9.77
N HIS A 4 -11.01 -3.72 8.52
CA HIS A 4 -12.44 -3.91 8.24
C HIS A 4 -12.86 -5.35 8.56
N PRO A 5 -14.14 -5.59 8.93
CA PRO A 5 -14.66 -6.94 9.10
C PRO A 5 -14.39 -7.80 7.88
N GLY A 6 -13.87 -9.02 8.09
CA GLY A 6 -13.54 -9.96 7.02
C GLY A 6 -12.09 -9.88 6.55
N TRP A 7 -11.32 -8.85 6.89
CA TRP A 7 -9.87 -8.88 6.70
C TRP A 7 -9.19 -9.68 7.80
N ARG A 8 -8.20 -10.48 7.42
CA ARG A 8 -7.39 -11.28 8.35
C ARG A 8 -5.93 -11.24 7.98
N GLU A 9 -5.07 -11.35 8.98
CA GLU A 9 -3.64 -11.55 8.78
C GLU A 9 -3.38 -12.97 8.27
N VAL A 10 -2.43 -13.10 7.33
CA VAL A 10 -1.88 -14.36 6.88
C VAL A 10 -0.41 -14.40 7.26
N LYS A 11 -0.05 -15.35 8.14
CA LYS A 11 1.34 -15.54 8.56
C LYS A 11 2.09 -16.32 7.50
N ILE A 12 2.95 -15.63 6.76
CA ILE A 12 3.84 -16.23 5.76
C ILE A 12 5.28 -16.09 6.28
N PRO A 13 6.03 -17.19 6.45
CA PRO A 13 7.41 -17.13 6.91
C PRO A 13 8.26 -16.21 6.03
N ASN A 14 9.02 -15.30 6.66
CA ASN A 14 9.93 -14.36 5.99
C ASN A 14 9.27 -13.39 4.99
N ALA A 15 7.94 -13.21 5.04
CA ALA A 15 7.26 -12.20 4.23
C ALA A 15 6.88 -10.97 5.06
N PRO A 16 6.66 -9.81 4.43
CA PRO A 16 6.03 -8.68 5.09
C PRO A 16 4.66 -9.05 5.69
N THR A 17 4.23 -8.28 6.68
CA THR A 17 2.89 -8.45 7.28
C THR A 17 1.84 -8.36 6.18
N THR A 18 1.10 -9.45 5.98
CA THR A 18 0.19 -9.63 4.84
C THR A 18 -1.23 -9.86 5.33
N TYR A 19 -2.19 -9.15 4.74
CA TYR A 19 -3.61 -9.27 5.01
C TYR A 19 -4.35 -9.65 3.74
N VAL A 20 -5.41 -10.43 3.89
CA VAL A 20 -6.32 -10.80 2.80
C VAL A 20 -7.76 -10.60 3.25
N ARG A 21 -8.64 -10.28 2.31
CA ARG A 21 -10.07 -10.19 2.55
C ARG A 21 -10.72 -11.57 2.43
N GLY A 22 -11.55 -11.94 3.40
CA GLY A 22 -12.31 -13.19 3.41
C GLY A 22 -11.49 -14.46 3.63
N ALA A 23 -12.13 -15.60 3.35
CA ALA A 23 -11.56 -16.94 3.51
C ALA A 23 -11.04 -17.54 2.20
N THR A 24 -11.42 -16.98 1.05
CA THR A 24 -11.10 -17.53 -0.27
C THR A 24 -9.72 -17.07 -0.76
N SER A 25 -9.14 -17.83 -1.69
CA SER A 25 -7.82 -17.58 -2.28
C SER A 25 -7.82 -16.52 -3.40
N ASP A 26 -8.98 -15.96 -3.74
CA ASP A 26 -9.12 -15.02 -4.88
C ASP A 26 -8.87 -13.56 -4.50
N SER A 27 -8.85 -13.21 -3.20
CA SER A 27 -8.59 -11.84 -2.75
C SER A 27 -7.12 -11.46 -2.88
N GLY A 28 -6.90 -10.16 -3.10
CA GLY A 28 -5.58 -9.59 -3.18
C GLY A 28 -4.84 -9.63 -1.85
N ALA A 29 -3.51 -9.70 -1.95
CA ALA A 29 -2.63 -9.58 -0.79
C ALA A 29 -2.36 -8.10 -0.51
N LEU A 30 -2.75 -7.62 0.66
CA LEU A 30 -2.40 -6.31 1.21
C LEU A 30 -1.19 -6.45 2.12
N GLN A 31 -0.02 -5.98 1.71
CA GLN A 31 1.23 -6.09 2.45
C GLN A 31 1.66 -4.75 3.01
N ILE A 32 2.15 -4.75 4.25
CA ILE A 32 2.56 -3.54 4.97
C ILE A 32 4.00 -3.70 5.44
N SER A 33 4.84 -2.71 5.16
CA SER A 33 6.24 -2.64 5.58
C SER A 33 6.55 -1.27 6.19
N LEU A 34 7.32 -1.25 7.27
CA LEU A 34 7.74 -0.03 7.96
C LEU A 34 9.26 0.15 7.79
N ALA A 35 9.65 1.36 7.39
CA ALA A 35 11.03 1.82 7.40
C ALA A 35 11.16 3.02 8.33
N GLN A 36 12.09 2.93 9.28
CA GLN A 36 12.36 3.99 10.25
C GLN A 36 13.73 4.61 10.00
N PHE A 37 13.79 5.94 9.98
CA PHE A 37 15.04 6.65 9.92
C PHE A 37 15.80 6.52 11.25
N ARG A 38 17.05 6.04 11.20
CA ARG A 38 17.86 5.82 12.42
C ARG A 38 18.85 6.94 12.73
N ALA A 39 19.53 7.50 11.73
CA ALA A 39 20.56 8.53 11.94
C ALA A 39 20.91 9.27 10.62
N GLY A 40 21.43 10.50 10.75
CA GLY A 40 21.89 11.35 9.64
C GLY A 40 20.95 12.50 9.31
N LYS A 41 20.98 12.98 8.05
CA LYS A 41 20.04 13.99 7.56
C LYS A 41 18.70 13.33 7.21
N LEU A 42 17.61 13.84 7.78
CA LEU A 42 16.27 13.38 7.44
C LEU A 42 16.03 13.50 5.93
N PRO A 43 15.40 12.48 5.31
CA PRO A 43 15.01 12.57 3.91
C PRO A 43 14.03 13.72 3.73
N ASN A 44 14.19 14.49 2.66
CA ASN A 44 13.24 15.52 2.29
C ASN A 44 12.01 14.85 1.66
N ALA A 45 11.09 14.37 2.49
CA ALA A 45 9.84 13.78 2.03
C ALA A 45 8.92 14.88 1.47
N SER A 46 8.46 14.69 0.24
CA SER A 46 7.40 15.48 -0.38
C SER A 46 6.39 14.56 -1.05
N GLU A 47 5.15 15.02 -1.22
CA GLU A 47 4.11 14.26 -1.92
C GLU A 47 4.56 13.76 -3.30
N GLN A 48 5.26 14.61 -4.07
CA GLN A 48 5.78 14.24 -5.39
C GLN A 48 6.82 13.13 -5.31
N LEU A 49 7.69 13.15 -4.29
CA LEU A 49 8.64 12.06 -4.06
C LEU A 49 7.92 10.76 -3.70
N LEU A 50 6.89 10.81 -2.87
CA LEU A 50 6.13 9.61 -2.49
C LEU A 50 5.41 8.99 -3.68
N VAL A 51 4.83 9.82 -4.56
CA VAL A 51 4.27 9.36 -5.84
C VAL A 51 5.36 8.77 -6.73
N ALA A 52 6.50 9.43 -6.89
CA ALA A 52 7.59 8.92 -7.73
C ALA A 52 8.11 7.54 -7.26
N ILE A 53 8.19 7.31 -5.94
CA ILE A 53 8.51 6.00 -5.37
C ILE A 53 7.44 4.97 -5.77
N CYS A 54 6.16 5.30 -5.62
CA CYS A 54 5.05 4.45 -6.03
C CYS A 54 5.11 4.10 -7.53
N GLU A 55 5.37 5.09 -8.38
CA GLU A 55 5.50 4.90 -9.83
C GLU A 55 6.66 3.98 -10.19
N LYS A 56 7.79 4.12 -9.48
CA LYS A 56 8.96 3.26 -9.68
C LYS A 56 8.68 1.81 -9.28
N MET A 57 7.84 1.56 -8.28
CA MET A 57 7.43 0.19 -7.93
C MET A 57 6.42 -0.36 -8.95
N ALA A 58 5.46 0.48 -9.34
CA ALA A 58 4.42 0.16 -10.30
C ALA A 58 4.96 -0.15 -11.70
N SER A 59 6.16 0.33 -12.06
CA SER A 59 6.79 0.02 -13.36
C SER A 59 7.12 -1.46 -13.56
N ASN A 60 7.06 -2.28 -12.51
CA ASN A 60 7.27 -3.72 -12.60
C ASN A 60 6.02 -4.49 -13.07
N VAL A 61 4.86 -3.84 -13.16
CA VAL A 61 3.63 -4.45 -13.67
C VAL A 61 3.74 -4.65 -15.19
N GLN A 62 3.50 -5.87 -15.65
CA GLN A 62 3.58 -6.20 -17.07
C GLN A 62 2.28 -5.86 -17.81
N GLY A 63 2.40 -5.33 -19.03
CA GLY A 63 1.25 -5.09 -19.91
C GLY A 63 0.28 -4.06 -19.35
N VAL A 64 0.79 -2.94 -18.84
CA VAL A 64 0.00 -1.84 -18.27
C VAL A 64 -1.07 -1.38 -19.25
N LYS A 65 -2.33 -1.40 -18.81
CA LYS A 65 -3.50 -0.91 -19.54
C LYS A 65 -3.99 0.42 -18.99
N GLU A 66 -3.93 0.56 -17.66
CA GLU A 66 -4.35 1.75 -16.96
C GLU A 66 -3.35 2.07 -15.85
N LYS A 67 -3.11 3.37 -15.64
CA LYS A 67 -2.33 3.89 -14.53
C LYS A 67 -2.95 5.19 -14.04
N SER A 68 -3.09 5.34 -12.73
CA SER A 68 -3.45 6.60 -12.10
C SER A 68 -2.62 6.82 -10.85
N SER A 69 -2.45 8.07 -10.45
CA SER A 69 -1.71 8.46 -9.25
C SER A 69 -2.44 9.57 -8.51
N ARG A 70 -2.23 9.62 -7.20
CA ARG A 70 -2.70 10.72 -6.34
C ARG A 70 -1.79 10.86 -5.13
N SER A 71 -1.83 12.01 -4.50
CA SER A 71 -1.17 12.30 -3.24
C SER A 71 -2.05 13.14 -2.33
N GLY A 72 -1.65 13.30 -1.09
CA GLY A 72 -2.27 14.22 -0.15
C GLY A 72 -1.88 13.95 1.30
N ILE A 73 -2.75 14.35 2.21
CA ILE A 73 -2.59 14.18 3.66
C ILE A 73 -3.50 13.05 4.17
N CYS A 74 -3.00 12.29 5.14
CA CYS A 74 -3.68 11.20 5.83
C CYS A 74 -3.31 11.23 7.32
N ASP A 75 -3.86 10.31 8.13
CA ASP A 75 -3.67 10.31 9.59
C ASP A 75 -2.20 10.16 10.02
N PHE A 76 -1.36 9.53 9.18
CA PHE A 76 0.07 9.39 9.45
C PHE A 76 0.87 10.66 9.16
N GLY A 77 0.42 11.50 8.23
CA GLY A 77 1.21 12.55 7.60
C GLY A 77 0.83 12.71 6.14
N MET A 78 1.80 12.62 5.23
CA MET A 78 1.56 12.71 3.78
C MET A 78 1.60 11.33 3.13
N PHE A 79 0.94 11.19 1.98
CA PHE A 79 0.98 9.96 1.19
C PHE A 79 1.11 10.25 -0.31
N GLY A 80 1.69 9.29 -1.02
CA GLY A 80 1.56 9.11 -2.45
C GLY A 80 0.98 7.72 -2.73
N THR A 81 0.21 7.58 -3.79
CA THR A 81 -0.28 6.27 -4.24
C THR A 81 -0.41 6.21 -5.75
N VAL A 82 -0.19 5.01 -6.29
CA VAL A 82 -0.35 4.68 -7.70
C VAL A 82 -1.16 3.41 -7.82
N VAL A 83 -2.14 3.43 -8.71
CA VAL A 83 -2.93 2.26 -9.13
C VAL A 83 -2.51 1.90 -10.55
N VAL A 84 -2.30 0.61 -10.81
CA VAL A 84 -2.03 0.06 -12.14
C VAL A 84 -2.90 -1.15 -12.38
N ARG A 85 -3.51 -1.21 -13.57
CA ARG A 85 -4.10 -2.43 -14.12
C ARG A 85 -3.24 -2.95 -15.25
N GLY A 86 -2.95 -4.25 -15.23
CA GLY A 86 -2.03 -4.89 -16.17
C GLY A 86 -2.43 -6.32 -16.51
N ASN A 87 -1.47 -7.07 -17.02
CA ASN A 87 -1.60 -8.51 -17.26
C ASN A 87 -1.05 -9.34 -16.09
N SER A 88 0.02 -8.86 -15.46
CA SER A 88 0.63 -9.53 -14.30
C SER A 88 1.34 -8.52 -13.39
N PRO A 89 0.85 -8.29 -12.16
CA PRO A 89 -0.51 -8.65 -11.68
C PRO A 89 -1.63 -7.97 -12.50
N SER A 90 -2.87 -8.45 -12.37
CA SER A 90 -4.03 -7.82 -13.03
C SER A 90 -4.35 -6.47 -12.41
N TYR A 91 -4.23 -6.37 -11.08
CA TYR A 91 -4.37 -5.12 -10.33
C TYR A 91 -3.22 -4.97 -9.32
N PHE A 92 -2.63 -3.78 -9.27
CA PHE A 92 -1.63 -3.40 -8.30
C PHE A 92 -1.91 -1.98 -7.82
N GLN A 93 -2.05 -1.81 -6.51
CA GLN A 93 -2.02 -0.49 -5.89
C GLN A 93 -0.88 -0.43 -4.88
N VAL A 94 -0.15 0.67 -4.86
CA VAL A 94 0.91 0.93 -3.89
C VAL A 94 0.66 2.27 -3.23
N TRP A 95 0.91 2.34 -1.93
CA TRP A 95 0.93 3.57 -1.15
C TRP A 95 2.28 3.69 -0.47
N VAL A 96 2.82 4.91 -0.44
CA VAL A 96 3.92 5.27 0.44
C VAL A 96 3.42 6.41 1.31
N LEU A 97 3.44 6.21 2.62
CA LEU A 97 3.08 7.21 3.61
C LEU A 97 4.34 7.68 4.34
N SER A 98 4.39 8.95 4.74
CA SER A 98 5.50 9.47 5.53
C SER A 98 5.07 10.56 6.51
N ASN A 99 5.66 10.50 7.72
CA ASN A 99 5.66 11.58 8.70
C ASN A 99 7.03 12.30 8.74
N VAL A 100 7.80 12.22 7.64
CA VAL A 100 9.20 12.67 7.47
C VAL A 100 10.24 11.79 8.16
N ARG A 101 9.92 11.18 9.32
CA ARG A 101 10.85 10.32 10.07
C ARG A 101 10.72 8.84 9.73
N GLU A 102 9.53 8.44 9.33
CA GLU A 102 9.16 7.07 9.06
C GLU A 102 8.46 6.99 7.71
N PHE A 103 8.60 5.83 7.07
CA PHE A 103 7.94 5.52 5.82
C PHE A 103 7.18 4.22 5.98
N ILE A 104 5.92 4.23 5.59
CA ILE A 104 5.09 3.03 5.52
C ILE A 104 4.86 2.73 4.05
N LEU A 105 5.31 1.56 3.61
CA LEU A 105 5.03 1.03 2.29
C LEU A 105 3.85 0.07 2.41
N VAL A 106 2.80 0.31 1.64
CA VAL A 106 1.66 -0.59 1.51
C VAL A 106 1.54 -1.01 0.06
N THR A 107 1.31 -2.29 -0.20
CA THR A 107 0.99 -2.80 -1.54
C THR A 107 -0.27 -3.64 -1.47
N HIS A 108 -1.12 -3.54 -2.50
CA HIS A 108 -2.29 -4.41 -2.70
C HIS A 108 -2.15 -5.03 -4.08
N THR A 109 -1.93 -6.35 -4.11
CA THR A 109 -1.61 -7.09 -5.33
C THR A 109 -2.66 -8.16 -5.57
N CYS A 110 -3.34 -8.09 -6.72
CA CYS A 110 -4.40 -9.03 -7.07
C CYS A 110 -4.08 -9.72 -8.40
N ALA A 111 -4.16 -11.05 -8.42
CA ALA A 111 -3.97 -11.84 -9.64
C ALA A 111 -5.11 -11.62 -10.66
N LYS A 112 -6.31 -11.25 -10.17
CA LYS A 112 -7.51 -10.89 -10.93
C LYS A 112 -7.97 -9.49 -10.54
N GLU A 113 -8.93 -8.91 -11.27
CA GLU A 113 -9.54 -7.64 -10.85
C GLU A 113 -10.26 -7.86 -9.51
N PRO A 114 -9.93 -7.08 -8.47
CA PRO A 114 -10.56 -7.22 -7.16
C PRO A 114 -11.98 -6.65 -7.15
N ASP A 115 -12.77 -7.10 -6.18
CA ASP A 115 -14.09 -6.53 -5.93
C ASP A 115 -13.97 -5.02 -5.55
N PRO A 116 -14.86 -4.14 -6.01
CA PRO A 116 -14.81 -2.72 -5.68
C PRO A 116 -14.79 -2.42 -4.18
N VAL A 117 -15.46 -3.24 -3.36
CA VAL A 117 -15.45 -3.09 -1.90
C VAL A 117 -14.06 -3.41 -1.34
N GLU A 118 -13.37 -4.42 -1.88
CA GLU A 118 -11.99 -4.73 -1.48
C GLU A 118 -11.05 -3.55 -1.77
N ILE A 119 -11.19 -2.89 -2.92
CA ILE A 119 -10.39 -1.69 -3.26
C ILE A 119 -10.65 -0.55 -2.27
N VAL A 120 -11.91 -0.29 -1.94
CA VAL A 120 -12.29 0.77 -1.01
C VAL A 120 -11.72 0.49 0.38
N GLU A 121 -11.94 -0.72 0.90
CA GLU A 121 -11.46 -1.14 2.21
C GLU A 121 -9.92 -1.14 2.27
N ALA A 122 -9.22 -1.62 1.22
CA ALA A 122 -7.76 -1.58 1.15
C ALA A 122 -7.23 -0.14 1.21
N ASN A 123 -7.87 0.80 0.51
CA ASN A 123 -7.53 2.22 0.58
C ASN A 123 -7.76 2.80 1.97
N GLU A 124 -8.88 2.48 2.61
CA GLU A 124 -9.16 2.91 3.98
C GLU A 124 -8.14 2.36 4.97
N ILE A 125 -7.81 1.07 4.89
CA ILE A 125 -6.79 0.45 5.73
C ILE A 125 -5.46 1.17 5.53
N ALA A 126 -5.02 1.36 4.28
CA ALA A 126 -3.73 1.98 3.96
C ALA A 126 -3.63 3.44 4.43
N LEU A 127 -4.70 4.23 4.30
CA LEU A 127 -4.67 5.66 4.64
C LEU A 127 -4.96 5.95 6.13
N LYS A 128 -5.61 5.01 6.84
CA LYS A 128 -5.83 5.09 8.30
C LYS A 128 -4.70 4.42 9.10
N ILE A 129 -3.56 4.11 8.46
CA ILE A 129 -2.38 3.63 9.20
C ILE A 129 -1.77 4.80 9.97
N GLY A 130 -2.31 5.08 11.16
CA GLY A 130 -1.84 6.15 12.03
C GLY A 130 -2.16 5.83 13.49
N CYS A 131 -1.12 5.48 14.26
CA CYS A 131 -1.06 5.27 15.72
C CYS A 131 -1.80 4.05 16.33
N THR A 132 -1.01 3.10 16.84
CA THR A 132 -1.11 2.60 18.23
C THR A 132 0.27 2.05 18.63
N TRP A 133 1.11 2.88 19.24
CA TRP A 133 2.10 2.41 20.21
C TRP A 133 1.86 3.26 21.46
N ALA A 134 1.09 2.70 22.39
CA ALA A 134 1.13 3.08 23.78
C ALA A 134 2.24 2.29 24.46
#